data_AF-Q2JZ14-F1
#
_entry.id   AF-Q2JZ14-F1
#
_cell.length_a   1.000
_cell.length_b   1.000
_cell.length_c   1.000
_cell.angle_alpha   90.00
_cell.angle_beta   90.00
_cell.angle_gamma   90.00
#
_symmetry.space_group_name_H-M   'P 1'
#
loop_
_entity.id
_entity.type
_entity.pdbx_description
1 polymer ?
#
loop_
_entity_poly.entity_id
_entity_poly.type
_entity_poly.pdbx_seq_one_letter_code
_entity_poly.pdbx_strand_id
1 'polypeptide(L)'
;MNFVIAIGIGSLVIFFLMSLVGNAGVRTGVPFPVLARASFGTFGANVPALVRAVVACFWYGAQTAAASGAIVALLIRNESLLAFHQNSHLLGHSTLELICYVIVWALQLLIIQRGMETVRKFQDWAGPAVWIMMLILAVYLVAKSGTFSFGSEIPRDVLIEKTKDAGVPGEPGSIAALAAVAATWLTYFAALYLNFCDFSRYATSEKALRKGNLWGLPINLLAFCLVAGVTTTAAFTVYGEVLLHPEMISAKFDSWFLALLAALTFAVATLGINVVANFVSPAFDFANVFPRQINFKRGGYIAALIALVLYPFAPWETGAAHFVNFIGSTMGPIFGIMMVDYYLIRKSQLNVEALYQENGEFRFQNGWHGNAFIAFAVGALFSSILPTFTSILPDWWGTYGWFFGVAIGGAIYFVLRMGARRTPAFAS
;
A
#
# COMPACT_ATOMS: atom_id res chain seq x y z
N MET A 1 16.41 -5.34 -17.81
CA MET A 1 15.40 -6.21 -18.47
C MET A 1 14.71 -7.20 -17.52
N ASN A 2 15.42 -8.14 -16.88
CA ASN A 2 14.81 -9.16 -16.01
C ASN A 2 13.90 -8.60 -14.91
N PHE A 3 14.32 -7.49 -14.27
CA PHE A 3 13.51 -6.77 -13.28
C PHE A 3 12.17 -6.26 -13.85
N VAL A 4 12.19 -5.68 -15.06
CA VAL A 4 10.99 -5.17 -15.73
C VAL A 4 10.03 -6.32 -16.04
N ILE A 5 10.54 -7.48 -16.46
CA ILE A 5 9.72 -8.68 -16.70
C ILE A 5 9.06 -9.16 -15.40
N ALA A 6 9.82 -9.23 -14.30
CA ALA A 6 9.29 -9.65 -13.00
C ALA A 6 8.18 -8.71 -12.50
N ILE A 7 8.42 -7.39 -12.56
CA ILE A 7 7.41 -6.38 -12.20
C ILE A 7 6.22 -6.42 -13.17
N GLY A 8 6.45 -6.66 -14.46
CA GLY A 8 5.39 -6.80 -15.46
C GLY A 8 4.44 -7.94 -15.17
N ILE A 9 4.99 -9.13 -14.88
CA ILE A 9 4.21 -10.30 -14.48
C ILE A 9 3.46 -10.01 -13.17
N GLY A 10 4.14 -9.44 -12.16
CA GLY A 10 3.50 -9.05 -10.90
C GLY A 10 2.35 -8.05 -11.12
N SER A 11 2.51 -7.10 -12.05
CA SER A 11 1.50 -6.09 -12.37
C SER A 11 0.26 -6.69 -13.04
N LEU A 12 0.41 -7.77 -13.82
CA LEU A 12 -0.74 -8.52 -14.37
C LEU A 12 -1.52 -9.26 -13.27
N VAL A 13 -0.81 -9.81 -12.27
CA VAL A 13 -1.45 -10.45 -11.12
C VAL A 13 -2.16 -9.39 -10.25
N ILE A 14 -1.51 -8.25 -9.98
CA ILE A 14 -2.14 -7.09 -9.30
C ILE A 14 -3.41 -6.67 -10.04
N PHE A 15 -3.34 -6.51 -11.36
CA PHE A 15 -4.48 -6.15 -12.20
C PHE A 15 -5.64 -7.13 -12.02
N PHE A 16 -5.36 -8.44 -12.08
CA PHE A 16 -6.37 -9.47 -11.91
C PHE A 16 -7.04 -9.39 -10.52
N LEU A 17 -6.25 -9.35 -9.45
CA LEU A 17 -6.74 -9.32 -8.07
C LEU A 17 -7.53 -8.04 -7.76
N MET A 18 -7.03 -6.88 -8.17
CA MET A 18 -7.73 -5.61 -8.01
C MET A 18 -9.01 -5.54 -8.84
N SER A 19 -9.03 -6.12 -10.04
CA SER A 19 -10.26 -6.20 -10.84
C SER A 19 -11.29 -7.12 -10.20
N LEU A 20 -10.90 -8.21 -9.54
CA LEU A 20 -11.83 -9.06 -8.79
C LEU A 20 -12.52 -8.26 -7.67
N VAL A 21 -11.76 -7.68 -6.75
CA VAL A 21 -12.36 -6.90 -5.66
C VAL A 21 -13.10 -5.68 -6.20
N GLY A 22 -12.53 -5.03 -7.21
CA GLY A 22 -13.13 -3.86 -7.83
C GLY A 22 -14.51 -4.14 -8.40
N ASN A 23 -14.70 -5.26 -9.09
CA ASN A 23 -15.99 -5.67 -9.63
C ASN A 23 -17.01 -5.91 -8.51
N ALA A 24 -16.60 -6.49 -7.37
CA ALA A 24 -17.48 -6.60 -6.21
C ALA A 24 -17.95 -5.22 -5.73
N GLY A 25 -17.04 -4.24 -5.65
CA GLY A 25 -17.39 -2.86 -5.29
C GLY A 25 -18.32 -2.18 -6.29
N VAL A 26 -18.13 -2.38 -7.61
CA VAL A 26 -19.02 -1.84 -8.66
C VAL A 26 -20.43 -2.43 -8.55
N ARG A 27 -20.54 -3.75 -8.35
CA ARG A 27 -21.83 -4.44 -8.30
C ARG A 27 -22.63 -4.14 -7.05
N THR A 28 -21.95 -3.93 -5.92
CA THR A 28 -22.60 -3.79 -4.61
C THR A 28 -22.73 -2.33 -4.17
N GLY A 29 -21.88 -1.44 -4.65
CA GLY A 29 -21.86 -0.03 -4.25
C GLY A 29 -21.37 0.23 -2.83
N VAL A 30 -20.90 -0.81 -2.11
CA VAL A 30 -20.53 -0.70 -0.69
C VAL A 30 -19.01 -0.56 -0.50
N PRO A 31 -18.54 0.13 0.56
CA PRO A 31 -17.12 0.19 0.88
C PRO A 31 -16.63 -1.13 1.47
N PHE A 32 -15.30 -1.28 1.58
CA PHE A 32 -14.67 -2.51 2.03
C PHE A 32 -15.18 -3.05 3.38
N PRO A 33 -15.29 -2.25 4.45
CA PRO A 33 -15.74 -2.77 5.74
C PRO A 33 -17.16 -3.33 5.71
N VAL A 34 -18.01 -2.76 4.85
CA VAL A 34 -19.38 -3.22 4.65
C VAL A 34 -19.39 -4.51 3.84
N LEU A 35 -18.56 -4.62 2.79
CA LEU A 35 -18.42 -5.88 2.04
C LEU A 35 -17.90 -7.01 2.94
N ALA A 36 -16.97 -6.71 3.87
CA ALA A 36 -16.42 -7.68 4.81
C ALA A 36 -17.48 -8.29 5.76
N ARG A 37 -18.62 -7.62 6.00
CA ARG A 37 -19.74 -8.15 6.79
C ARG A 37 -20.31 -9.43 6.20
N ALA A 38 -20.26 -9.57 4.87
CA ALA A 38 -20.73 -10.76 4.17
C ALA A 38 -20.03 -12.04 4.64
N SER A 39 -18.74 -11.92 4.98
CA SER A 39 -17.86 -13.04 5.30
C SER A 39 -17.57 -13.15 6.80
N PHE A 40 -17.40 -12.03 7.50
CA PHE A 40 -17.02 -12.02 8.94
C PHE A 40 -18.18 -11.76 9.90
N GLY A 41 -19.32 -11.28 9.38
CA GLY A 41 -20.48 -10.88 10.15
C GLY A 41 -20.55 -9.39 10.45
N THR A 42 -21.71 -8.93 10.92
CA THR A 42 -22.01 -7.51 11.17
C THR A 42 -21.01 -6.83 12.11
N PHE A 43 -20.64 -7.48 13.21
CA PHE A 43 -19.62 -6.99 14.14
C PHE A 43 -18.23 -7.54 13.83
N GLY A 44 -18.15 -8.78 13.34
CA GLY A 44 -16.87 -9.41 13.00
C GLY A 44 -16.09 -8.68 11.90
N ALA A 45 -16.76 -7.97 10.99
CA ALA A 45 -16.13 -7.12 9.98
C ALA A 45 -15.25 -5.98 10.54
N ASN A 46 -15.40 -5.63 11.82
CA ASN A 46 -14.52 -4.67 12.48
C ASN A 46 -13.07 -5.17 12.58
N VAL A 47 -12.85 -6.49 12.66
CA VAL A 47 -11.49 -7.05 12.73
C VAL A 47 -10.70 -6.79 11.44
N PRO A 48 -11.18 -7.18 10.24
CA PRO A 48 -10.47 -6.87 9.01
C PRO A 48 -10.36 -5.36 8.74
N ALA A 49 -11.39 -4.58 9.12
CA ALA A 49 -11.34 -3.11 9.03
C ALA A 49 -10.22 -2.51 9.91
N LEU A 50 -10.09 -2.95 11.16
CA LEU A 50 -9.06 -2.45 12.07
C LEU A 50 -7.65 -2.89 11.65
N VAL A 51 -7.47 -4.14 11.21
CA VAL A 51 -6.19 -4.62 10.65
C VAL A 51 -5.76 -3.74 9.46
N ARG A 52 -6.71 -3.40 8.58
CA ARG A 52 -6.47 -2.48 7.46
C ARG A 52 -6.17 -1.06 7.90
N ALA A 53 -6.90 -0.54 8.89
CA ALA A 53 -6.74 0.81 9.40
C ALA A 53 -5.36 1.04 10.02
N VAL A 54 -4.85 0.06 10.80
CA VAL A 54 -3.52 0.12 11.42
C VAL A 54 -2.42 0.28 10.38
N VAL A 55 -2.44 -0.55 9.33
CA VAL A 55 -1.47 -0.45 8.21
C VAL A 55 -1.58 0.88 7.49
N ALA A 56 -2.81 1.35 7.28
CA ALA A 56 -3.03 2.64 6.65
C ALA A 56 -2.41 3.77 7.47
N CYS A 57 -2.64 3.79 8.78
CA CYS A 57 -2.12 4.85 9.65
C CYS A 57 -0.58 4.82 9.71
N PHE A 58 0.02 3.63 9.73
CA PHE A 58 1.47 3.47 9.62
C PHE A 58 2.01 4.06 8.32
N TRP A 59 1.47 3.65 7.17
CA TRP A 59 1.89 4.17 5.87
C TRP A 59 1.56 5.65 5.69
N TYR A 60 0.48 6.13 6.31
CA TYR A 60 0.15 7.54 6.32
C TYR A 60 1.26 8.36 6.97
N GLY A 61 1.80 7.88 8.10
CA GLY A 61 2.97 8.48 8.72
C GLY A 61 4.23 8.32 7.87
N ALA A 62 4.50 7.11 7.35
CA ALA A 62 5.72 6.80 6.59
C ALA A 62 5.86 7.69 5.35
N GLN A 63 4.79 7.82 4.59
CA GLN A 63 4.78 8.63 3.37
C GLN A 63 4.79 10.13 3.70
N THR A 64 4.20 10.55 4.82
CA THR A 64 4.35 11.93 5.30
C THR A 64 5.81 12.24 5.65
N ALA A 65 6.52 11.28 6.27
CA ALA A 65 7.94 11.38 6.56
C ALA A 65 8.76 11.51 5.27
N ALA A 66 8.55 10.62 4.30
CA ALA A 66 9.22 10.68 2.99
C ALA A 66 8.97 12.03 2.27
N ALA A 67 7.71 12.50 2.25
CA ALA A 67 7.36 13.80 1.66
C ALA A 67 8.05 14.96 2.38
N SER A 68 8.14 14.91 3.71
CA SER A 68 8.85 15.92 4.51
C SER A 68 10.36 15.89 4.28
N GLY A 69 10.96 14.71 4.07
CA GLY A 69 12.38 14.53 3.77
C GLY A 69 12.80 15.25 2.48
N ALA A 70 11.94 15.23 1.45
CA ALA A 70 12.19 16.01 0.23
C ALA A 70 12.27 17.52 0.49
N ILE A 71 11.46 18.06 1.40
CA ILE A 71 11.49 19.47 1.80
C ILE A 71 12.72 19.76 2.65
N VAL A 72 13.07 18.88 3.60
CA VAL A 72 14.28 19.00 4.42
C VAL A 72 15.52 19.05 3.53
N ALA A 73 15.63 18.14 2.55
CA ALA A 73 16.74 18.08 1.60
C ALA A 73 16.95 19.38 0.82
N LEU A 74 15.87 20.10 0.52
CA LEU A 74 15.93 21.43 -0.07
C LEU A 74 16.40 22.49 0.95
N LEU A 75 15.84 22.48 2.15
CA LEU A 75 16.08 23.49 3.18
C LEU A 75 17.51 23.47 3.71
N ILE A 76 18.11 22.28 3.88
CA ILE A 76 19.49 22.12 4.36
C ILE A 76 20.54 22.60 3.34
N ARG A 77 20.14 23.00 2.13
CA ARG A 77 21.04 23.71 1.20
C ARG A 77 21.42 25.10 1.69
N ASN A 78 20.65 25.65 2.64
CA ASN A 78 21.01 26.86 3.35
C ASN A 78 21.83 26.51 4.59
N GLU A 79 23.01 27.13 4.76
CA GLU A 79 23.94 26.80 5.85
C GLU A 79 23.33 26.99 7.24
N SER A 80 22.49 28.01 7.45
CA SER A 80 21.82 28.24 8.73
C SER A 80 20.82 27.12 9.06
N LEU A 81 20.09 26.64 8.06
CA LEU A 81 19.14 25.54 8.23
C LEU A 81 19.84 24.18 8.34
N LEU A 82 20.98 24.01 7.68
CA LEU A 82 21.85 22.84 7.88
C LEU A 82 22.38 22.80 9.32
N ALA A 83 22.90 23.92 9.83
CA ALA A 83 23.34 24.03 11.21
C ALA A 83 22.19 23.75 12.19
N PHE A 84 20.98 24.25 11.90
CA PHE A 84 19.81 23.95 12.72
C PHE A 84 19.43 22.46 12.69
N HIS A 85 19.45 21.84 11.52
CA HIS A 85 19.21 20.40 11.33
C HIS A 85 20.22 19.55 12.10
N GLN A 86 21.50 19.93 12.11
CA GLN A 86 22.56 19.17 12.77
C GLN A 86 22.62 19.38 14.29
N ASN A 87 22.25 20.56 14.78
CA ASN A 87 22.46 20.92 16.20
C ASN A 87 21.18 20.83 17.06
N SER A 88 20.00 20.79 16.45
CA SER A 88 18.73 20.77 17.17
C SER A 88 18.01 19.45 16.96
N HIS A 89 17.85 18.68 18.04
CA HIS A 89 17.16 17.40 18.03
C HIS A 89 16.00 17.39 19.04
N LEU A 90 14.89 16.78 18.64
CA LEU A 90 13.71 16.61 19.47
C LEU A 90 13.08 15.25 19.11
N LEU A 91 12.56 14.52 20.10
CA LEU A 91 11.90 13.22 19.90
C LEU A 91 12.72 12.18 19.09
N GLY A 92 14.06 12.23 19.15
CA GLY A 92 14.94 11.32 18.40
C GLY A 92 15.18 11.69 16.93
N HIS A 93 14.63 12.81 16.47
CA HIS A 93 14.79 13.34 15.11
C HIS A 93 15.36 14.76 15.14
N SER A 94 15.82 15.27 14.00
CA SER A 94 16.17 16.69 13.92
C SER A 94 14.90 17.53 14.07
N THR A 95 14.99 18.64 14.79
CA THR A 95 13.86 19.57 14.97
C THR A 95 13.34 20.10 13.63
N LEU A 96 14.21 20.25 12.63
CA LEU A 96 13.81 20.65 11.27
C LEU A 96 12.91 19.59 10.60
N GLU A 97 13.19 18.30 10.84
CA GLU A 97 12.43 17.20 10.26
C GLU A 97 11.03 17.14 10.86
N LEU A 98 10.94 17.28 12.19
CA LEU A 98 9.67 17.37 12.90
C LEU A 98 8.82 18.55 12.43
N ILE A 99 9.41 19.72 12.25
CA ILE A 99 8.70 20.90 11.75
C ILE A 99 8.16 20.64 10.34
N CYS A 100 9.01 20.13 9.44
CA CYS A 100 8.60 19.81 8.08
C CYS A 100 7.51 18.74 8.06
N TYR A 101 7.64 17.70 8.89
CA TYR A 101 6.64 16.65 9.04
C TYR A 101 5.29 17.20 9.47
N VAL A 102 5.24 18.03 10.52
CA VAL A 102 4.01 18.64 11.03
C VAL A 102 3.35 19.54 9.99
N ILE A 103 4.14 20.32 9.24
CA ILE A 103 3.62 21.17 8.15
C ILE A 103 3.00 20.31 7.06
N VAL A 104 3.72 19.29 6.57
CA VAL A 104 3.26 18.39 5.50
C VAL A 104 2.03 17.58 5.95
N TRP A 105 2.02 17.12 7.20
CA TRP A 105 0.89 16.46 7.83
C TRP A 105 -0.35 17.37 7.88
N ALA A 106 -0.17 18.63 8.29
CA ALA A 106 -1.27 19.61 8.36
C ALA A 106 -1.81 19.94 6.97
N LEU A 107 -0.94 20.09 5.96
CA LEU A 107 -1.35 20.33 4.58
C LEU A 107 -2.20 19.19 4.02
N GLN A 108 -1.82 17.93 4.27
CA GLN A 108 -2.64 16.78 3.88
C GLN A 108 -4.01 16.81 4.56
N LEU A 109 -4.03 17.07 5.88
CA LEU A 109 -5.27 17.15 6.63
C LEU A 109 -6.23 18.20 6.03
N LEU A 110 -5.72 19.36 5.62
CA LEU A 110 -6.50 20.42 4.98
C LEU A 110 -7.11 20.00 3.63
N ILE A 111 -6.35 19.29 2.80
CA ILE A 111 -6.84 18.79 1.51
C ILE A 111 -8.05 17.88 1.74
N ILE A 112 -8.01 17.07 2.79
CA ILE A 112 -8.97 15.99 2.96
C ILE A 112 -10.26 16.41 3.68
N GLN A 113 -10.21 17.47 4.49
CA GLN A 113 -11.40 18.02 5.16
C GLN A 113 -12.55 18.38 4.20
N ARG A 114 -12.23 18.57 2.92
CA ARG A 114 -13.17 18.90 1.84
C ARG A 114 -13.82 17.68 1.16
N GLY A 115 -13.44 16.45 1.55
CA GLY A 115 -14.08 15.20 1.12
C GLY A 115 -13.47 14.55 -0.12
N MET A 116 -14.04 13.41 -0.54
CA MET A 116 -13.52 12.54 -1.60
C MET A 116 -13.36 13.23 -2.97
N GLU A 117 -14.24 14.18 -3.30
CA GLU A 117 -14.16 14.87 -4.59
C GLU A 117 -12.95 15.82 -4.67
N THR A 118 -12.53 16.43 -3.55
CA THR A 118 -11.29 17.21 -3.50
C THR A 118 -10.07 16.32 -3.65
N VAL A 119 -10.08 15.16 -3.00
CA VAL A 119 -9.01 14.15 -3.15
C VAL A 119 -8.88 13.73 -4.61
N ARG A 120 -9.99 13.43 -5.28
CA ARG A 120 -10.00 13.06 -6.71
C ARG A 120 -9.40 14.16 -7.58
N LYS A 121 -9.88 15.41 -7.44
CA LYS A 121 -9.38 16.54 -8.25
C LYS A 121 -7.90 16.83 -8.01
N PHE A 122 -7.44 16.69 -6.76
CA PHE A 122 -6.02 16.81 -6.44
C PHE A 122 -5.20 15.74 -7.16
N GLN A 123 -5.67 14.49 -7.15
CA GLN A 123 -5.01 13.38 -7.84
C GLN A 123 -4.99 13.56 -9.37
N ASP A 124 -6.09 14.05 -9.97
CA ASP A 124 -6.20 14.29 -11.41
C ASP A 124 -5.15 15.29 -11.90
N TRP A 125 -4.75 16.26 -11.07
CA TRP A 125 -3.68 17.20 -11.37
C TRP A 125 -2.29 16.67 -10.97
N ALA A 126 -2.16 16.05 -9.80
CA ALA A 126 -0.88 15.56 -9.30
C ALA A 126 -0.31 14.47 -10.21
N GLY A 127 -1.13 13.52 -10.68
CA GLY A 127 -0.67 12.39 -11.50
C GLY A 127 0.14 12.80 -12.74
N PRO A 128 -0.41 13.66 -13.63
CA PRO A 128 0.34 14.19 -14.77
C PRO A 128 1.59 14.98 -14.37
N ALA A 129 1.53 15.77 -13.29
CA ALA A 129 2.67 16.55 -12.81
C ALA A 129 3.84 15.66 -12.38
N VAL A 130 3.57 14.56 -11.68
CA VAL A 130 4.60 13.56 -11.32
C VAL A 130 5.26 12.99 -12.56
N TRP A 131 4.47 12.61 -13.56
CA TRP A 131 4.99 12.04 -14.81
C TRP A 131 5.89 13.01 -15.57
N ILE A 132 5.47 14.26 -15.72
CA ILE A 132 6.27 15.30 -16.38
C ILE A 132 7.62 15.44 -15.69
N MET A 133 7.63 15.54 -14.36
CA MET A 133 8.85 15.77 -13.60
C MET A 133 9.77 14.56 -13.56
N MET A 134 9.21 13.34 -13.50
CA MET A 134 10.00 12.12 -13.64
C MET A 134 10.66 12.00 -15.02
N LEU A 135 9.94 12.35 -16.09
CA LEU A 135 10.49 12.33 -17.44
C LEU A 135 11.58 13.41 -17.61
N ILE A 136 11.36 14.62 -17.07
CA ILE A 136 12.38 15.67 -17.06
C ILE A 136 13.64 15.19 -16.34
N LEU A 137 13.48 14.58 -15.16
CA LEU A 137 14.60 14.04 -14.38
C LEU A 137 15.33 12.94 -15.14
N ALA A 138 14.60 11.99 -15.73
CA ALA A 138 15.15 10.89 -16.51
C ALA A 138 15.94 11.42 -17.72
N VAL A 139 15.37 12.35 -18.49
CA VAL A 139 16.03 12.97 -19.64
C VAL A 139 17.27 13.74 -19.22
N TYR A 140 17.20 14.51 -18.14
CA TYR A 140 18.35 15.24 -17.60
C TYR A 140 19.50 14.30 -17.24
N LEU A 141 19.22 13.22 -16.50
CA LEU A 141 20.26 12.29 -16.08
C LEU A 141 20.83 11.49 -17.25
N VAL A 142 20.00 11.07 -18.21
CA VAL A 142 20.46 10.42 -19.44
C VAL A 142 21.38 11.37 -20.21
N ALA A 143 20.98 12.63 -20.40
CA ALA A 143 21.80 13.63 -21.09
C ALA A 143 23.13 13.89 -20.36
N LYS A 144 23.11 13.95 -19.03
CA LYS A 144 24.32 14.17 -18.21
C LYS A 144 25.23 12.94 -18.16
N SER A 145 24.68 11.74 -18.16
CA SER A 145 25.44 10.48 -18.20
C SER A 145 26.09 10.23 -19.55
N GLY A 146 25.54 10.81 -20.63
CA GLY A 146 26.00 10.57 -22.00
C GLY A 146 25.63 9.19 -22.54
N THR A 147 24.98 8.34 -21.75
CA THR A 147 24.52 7.00 -22.13
C THR A 147 23.02 6.86 -21.92
N PHE A 148 22.39 6.09 -22.81
CA PHE A 148 21.01 5.64 -22.61
C PHE A 148 21.03 4.12 -22.52
N SER A 149 20.75 3.60 -21.33
CA SER A 149 20.80 2.17 -21.09
C SER A 149 19.52 1.63 -20.44
N PHE A 150 19.09 0.47 -20.94
CA PHE A 150 18.03 -0.35 -20.36
C PHE A 150 18.59 -1.49 -19.47
N GLY A 151 19.91 -1.54 -19.20
CA GLY A 151 20.54 -2.63 -18.44
C GLY A 151 22.01 -2.45 -17.98
N SER A 152 22.33 -3.22 -16.93
CA SER A 152 23.66 -3.63 -16.38
C SER A 152 24.83 -2.65 -16.36
N GLU A 153 24.59 -1.35 -16.20
CA GLU A 153 25.68 -0.40 -15.93
C GLU A 153 26.13 -0.43 -14.45
N ILE A 154 25.24 -0.85 -13.54
CA ILE A 154 25.59 -1.04 -12.13
C ILE A 154 26.32 -2.38 -11.97
N PRO A 155 27.58 -2.38 -11.49
CA PRO A 155 28.33 -3.62 -11.27
C PRO A 155 27.58 -4.59 -10.35
N ARG A 156 27.72 -5.88 -10.64
CA ARG A 156 27.01 -6.93 -9.91
C ARG A 156 27.36 -6.94 -8.41
N ASP A 157 28.62 -6.68 -8.08
CA ASP A 157 29.09 -6.66 -6.69
C ASP A 157 28.44 -5.53 -5.89
N VAL A 158 28.26 -4.35 -6.51
CA VAL A 158 27.54 -3.21 -5.91
C VAL A 158 26.08 -3.57 -5.66
N LEU A 159 25.43 -4.28 -6.58
CA LEU A 159 24.06 -4.74 -6.40
C LEU A 159 23.95 -5.80 -5.30
N ILE A 160 24.88 -6.74 -5.23
CA ILE A 160 24.93 -7.77 -4.17
C ILE A 160 25.09 -7.09 -2.80
N GLU A 161 26.02 -6.16 -2.67
CA GLU A 161 26.23 -5.42 -1.43
C GLU A 161 24.98 -4.65 -1.01
N LYS A 162 24.37 -3.89 -1.93
CA LYS A 162 23.15 -3.12 -1.65
C LYS A 162 21.91 -3.97 -1.38
N THR A 163 21.88 -5.23 -1.82
CA THR A 163 20.73 -6.13 -1.64
C THR A 163 20.93 -7.18 -0.55
N LYS A 164 22.09 -7.19 0.11
CA LYS A 164 22.45 -8.19 1.12
C LYS A 164 21.42 -8.29 2.26
N ASP A 165 20.88 -7.15 2.67
CA ASP A 165 19.90 -7.06 3.78
C ASP A 165 18.45 -7.02 3.27
N ALA A 166 18.21 -7.18 1.96
CA ALA A 166 16.87 -7.11 1.38
C ALA A 166 16.00 -8.35 1.68
N GLY A 167 16.57 -9.40 2.27
CA GLY A 167 15.84 -10.64 2.60
C GLY A 167 15.34 -11.41 1.36
N VAL A 168 15.97 -11.20 0.20
CA VAL A 168 15.61 -11.85 -1.07
C VAL A 168 16.53 -13.07 -1.27
N PRO A 169 15.98 -14.29 -1.45
CA PRO A 169 16.79 -15.47 -1.70
C PRO A 169 17.42 -15.44 -3.11
N GLY A 170 18.70 -15.81 -3.19
CA GLY A 170 19.44 -15.96 -4.43
C GLY A 170 20.16 -14.70 -4.92
N GLU A 171 21.01 -14.85 -5.92
CA GLU A 171 21.78 -13.74 -6.47
C GLU A 171 20.90 -12.75 -7.23
N PRO A 172 21.22 -11.44 -7.24
CA PRO A 172 20.51 -10.44 -8.04
C PRO A 172 20.39 -10.86 -9.51
N GLY A 173 19.17 -10.87 -10.03
CA GLY A 173 18.86 -11.27 -11.41
C GLY A 173 18.58 -12.77 -11.61
N SER A 174 18.75 -13.61 -10.59
CA SER A 174 18.34 -15.02 -10.62
C SER A 174 16.82 -15.18 -10.63
N ILE A 175 16.32 -16.33 -11.10
CA ILE A 175 14.87 -16.61 -11.13
C ILE A 175 14.28 -16.57 -9.71
N ALA A 176 14.99 -17.11 -8.72
CA ALA A 176 14.56 -17.08 -7.32
C ALA A 176 14.42 -15.64 -6.80
N ALA A 177 15.43 -14.79 -7.04
CA ALA A 177 15.38 -13.39 -6.62
C ALA A 177 14.25 -12.62 -7.33
N LEU A 178 14.04 -12.85 -8.62
CA LEU A 178 12.96 -12.21 -9.38
C LEU A 178 11.57 -12.65 -8.90
N ALA A 179 11.40 -13.93 -8.56
CA ALA A 179 10.15 -14.45 -8.01
C ALA A 179 9.85 -13.87 -6.63
N ALA A 180 10.88 -13.75 -5.78
CA ALA A 180 10.77 -13.12 -4.46
C ALA A 180 10.46 -11.62 -4.54
N VAL A 181 11.08 -10.89 -5.47
CA VAL A 181 10.77 -9.48 -5.73
C VAL A 181 9.32 -9.33 -6.21
N ALA A 182 8.86 -10.17 -7.15
CA ALA A 182 7.48 -10.14 -7.60
C ALA A 182 6.49 -10.43 -6.46
N ALA A 183 6.80 -11.41 -5.60
CA ALA A 183 5.99 -11.76 -4.43
C ALA A 183 5.93 -10.62 -3.40
N THR A 184 7.06 -9.97 -3.14
CA THR A 184 7.13 -8.80 -2.26
C THR A 184 6.32 -7.64 -2.83
N TRP A 185 6.42 -7.41 -4.14
CA TRP A 185 5.65 -6.39 -4.84
C TRP A 185 4.14 -6.63 -4.76
N LEU A 186 3.70 -7.88 -4.91
CA LEU A 186 2.31 -8.28 -4.72
C LEU A 186 1.84 -8.07 -3.27
N THR A 187 2.68 -8.43 -2.30
CA THR A 187 2.39 -8.24 -0.86
C THR A 187 2.30 -6.75 -0.49
N TYR A 188 3.07 -5.88 -1.14
CA TYR A 188 2.99 -4.43 -0.93
C TYR A 188 1.60 -3.87 -1.27
N PHE A 189 0.92 -4.45 -2.26
CA PHE A 189 -0.46 -4.08 -2.62
C PHE A 189 -1.53 -4.77 -1.76
N ALA A 190 -1.17 -5.59 -0.76
CA ALA A 190 -2.11 -6.36 0.07
C ALA A 190 -3.22 -5.49 0.69
N ALA A 191 -2.84 -4.35 1.25
CA ALA A 191 -3.77 -3.38 1.83
C ALA A 191 -4.71 -2.80 0.78
N LEU A 192 -4.20 -2.59 -0.45
CA LEU A 192 -4.98 -2.05 -1.56
C LEU A 192 -5.96 -3.07 -2.16
N TYR A 193 -5.68 -4.37 -2.03
CA TYR A 193 -6.61 -5.40 -2.46
C TYR A 193 -7.86 -5.42 -1.60
N LEU A 194 -7.74 -5.23 -0.28
CA LEU A 194 -8.88 -5.26 0.61
C LEU A 194 -9.83 -4.07 0.36
N ASN A 195 -9.27 -2.87 0.27
CA ASN A 195 -10.02 -1.62 0.26
C ASN A 195 -10.38 -1.10 -1.15
N PHE A 196 -10.07 -1.83 -2.24
CA PHE A 196 -10.28 -1.31 -3.60
C PHE A 196 -11.75 -0.94 -3.87
N CYS A 197 -12.69 -1.60 -3.19
CA CYS A 197 -14.13 -1.30 -3.19
C CYS A 197 -14.45 0.13 -2.74
N ASP A 198 -13.64 0.74 -1.88
CA ASP A 198 -13.86 2.13 -1.41
C ASP A 198 -13.87 3.11 -2.57
N PHE A 199 -13.10 2.81 -3.62
CA PHE A 199 -12.99 3.58 -4.85
C PHE A 199 -13.87 3.02 -5.98
N SER A 200 -13.81 1.71 -6.20
CA SER A 200 -14.47 1.11 -7.37
C SER A 200 -15.99 1.22 -7.34
N ARG A 201 -16.61 1.36 -6.15
CA ARG A 201 -18.05 1.63 -5.99
C ARG A 201 -18.52 2.91 -6.68
N TYR A 202 -17.60 3.84 -6.96
CA TYR A 202 -17.90 5.09 -7.68
C TYR A 202 -17.72 4.96 -9.20
N ALA A 203 -17.28 3.80 -9.71
CA ALA A 203 -17.15 3.59 -11.15
C ALA A 203 -18.52 3.38 -11.80
N THR A 204 -18.66 3.89 -13.03
CA THR A 204 -19.93 3.86 -13.77
C THR A 204 -20.30 2.47 -14.30
N SER A 205 -19.31 1.59 -14.49
CA SER A 205 -19.52 0.22 -14.95
C SER A 205 -18.26 -0.65 -14.75
N GLU A 206 -18.43 -1.97 -14.77
CA GLU A 206 -17.30 -2.93 -14.75
C GLU A 206 -16.36 -2.74 -15.96
N LYS A 207 -16.91 -2.32 -17.12
CA LYS A 207 -16.10 -2.01 -18.31
C LYS A 207 -15.23 -0.78 -18.08
N ALA A 208 -15.79 0.28 -17.47
CA ALA A 208 -15.04 1.47 -17.11
C ALA A 208 -13.95 1.16 -16.09
N LEU A 209 -14.27 0.37 -15.05
CA LEU A 209 -13.32 -0.12 -14.06
C LEU A 209 -12.19 -0.91 -14.73
N ARG A 210 -12.50 -1.90 -15.58
CA ARG A 210 -11.49 -2.72 -16.27
C ARG A 210 -10.58 -1.88 -17.14
N LYS A 211 -11.12 -0.90 -17.88
CA LYS A 211 -10.33 0.03 -18.67
C LYS A 211 -9.42 0.88 -17.78
N GLY A 212 -9.94 1.45 -16.70
CA GLY A 212 -9.17 2.22 -15.73
C GLY A 212 -8.03 1.40 -15.11
N ASN A 213 -8.33 0.17 -14.67
CA ASN A 213 -7.35 -0.75 -14.11
C ASN A 213 -6.28 -1.14 -15.14
N LEU A 214 -6.64 -1.36 -16.42
CA LEU A 214 -5.67 -1.74 -17.45
C LEU A 214 -4.65 -0.63 -17.71
N TRP A 215 -5.10 0.63 -17.79
CA TRP A 215 -4.21 1.76 -17.97
C TRP A 215 -3.43 2.10 -16.70
N GLY A 216 -4.08 2.07 -15.54
CA GLY A 216 -3.49 2.48 -14.26
C GLY A 216 -2.59 1.44 -13.59
N LEU A 217 -2.82 0.13 -13.82
CA LEU A 217 -2.06 -0.94 -13.18
C LEU A 217 -0.97 -1.47 -14.12
N PRO A 218 -1.21 -2.37 -15.08
CA PRO A 218 -0.11 -2.97 -15.83
C PRO A 218 0.61 -1.97 -16.73
N ILE A 219 -0.10 -1.09 -17.44
CA ILE A 219 0.54 -0.14 -18.38
C ILE A 219 1.35 0.91 -17.61
N ASN A 220 0.70 1.62 -16.68
CA ASN A 220 1.36 2.68 -15.93
C ASN A 220 2.46 2.15 -15.00
N LEU A 221 2.30 1.01 -14.32
CA LEU A 221 3.36 0.43 -13.48
C LEU A 221 4.56 -0.04 -14.31
N LEU A 222 4.34 -0.62 -15.50
CA LEU A 222 5.43 -0.99 -16.40
C LEU A 222 6.19 0.24 -16.92
N ALA A 223 5.45 1.26 -17.36
CA ALA A 223 6.05 2.51 -17.82
C ALA A 223 6.87 3.17 -16.69
N PHE A 224 6.33 3.21 -15.48
CA PHE A 224 7.00 3.77 -14.31
C PHE A 224 8.27 2.99 -13.96
N CYS A 225 8.18 1.65 -13.97
CA CYS A 225 9.32 0.76 -13.74
C CYS A 225 10.44 0.96 -14.76
N LEU A 226 10.09 1.15 -16.04
CA LEU A 226 11.06 1.46 -17.10
C LEU A 226 11.76 2.80 -16.85
N VAL A 227 10.99 3.87 -16.60
CA VAL A 227 11.55 5.20 -16.35
C VAL A 227 12.41 5.21 -15.09
N ALA A 228 11.94 4.59 -14.00
CA ALA A 228 12.71 4.47 -12.77
C ALA A 228 14.03 3.71 -13.00
N GLY A 229 14.01 2.57 -13.71
CA GLY A 229 15.22 1.81 -14.01
C GLY A 229 16.24 2.58 -14.85
N VAL A 230 15.78 3.31 -15.88
CA VAL A 230 16.64 4.19 -16.69
C VAL A 230 17.20 5.34 -15.83
N THR A 231 16.37 5.93 -14.98
CA THR A 231 16.78 7.04 -14.11
C THR A 231 17.83 6.59 -13.10
N THR A 232 17.65 5.43 -12.47
CA THR A 232 18.59 4.89 -11.47
C THR A 232 19.93 4.51 -12.11
N THR A 233 19.93 3.92 -13.30
CA THR A 233 21.18 3.58 -14.02
C THR A 233 21.93 4.84 -14.45
N ALA A 234 21.23 5.81 -15.05
CA ALA A 234 21.83 7.10 -15.41
C ALA A 234 22.36 7.87 -14.19
N ALA A 235 21.62 7.87 -13.07
CA ALA A 235 22.08 8.48 -11.82
C ALA A 235 23.36 7.82 -11.29
N PHE A 236 23.44 6.48 -11.34
CA PHE A 236 24.65 5.76 -10.94
C PHE A 236 25.85 6.12 -11.81
N THR A 237 25.68 6.20 -13.13
CA THR A 237 26.74 6.61 -14.07
C THR A 237 27.22 8.05 -13.82
N VAL A 238 26.33 8.96 -13.41
CA VAL A 238 26.67 10.35 -13.10
C VAL A 238 27.33 10.52 -11.72
N TYR A 239 26.83 9.83 -10.69
CA TYR A 239 27.20 10.08 -9.29
C TYR A 239 28.07 9.01 -8.65
N GLY A 240 28.23 7.84 -9.28
CA GLY A 240 29.03 6.72 -8.78
C GLY A 240 28.44 5.95 -7.60
N GLU A 241 27.21 6.28 -7.17
CA GLU A 241 26.53 5.65 -6.04
C GLU A 241 25.07 5.29 -6.37
N VAL A 242 24.56 4.25 -5.71
CA VAL A 242 23.17 3.80 -5.90
C VAL A 242 22.23 4.68 -5.09
N LEU A 243 21.54 5.58 -5.77
CA LEU A 243 20.51 6.45 -5.19
C LEU A 243 19.12 5.79 -5.32
N LEU A 244 18.59 5.31 -4.20
CA LEU A 244 17.30 4.62 -4.14
C LEU A 244 16.09 5.56 -4.03
N HIS A 245 16.32 6.77 -3.52
CA HIS A 245 15.26 7.74 -3.25
C HIS A 245 15.43 9.00 -4.12
N PRO A 246 14.35 9.50 -4.75
CA PRO A 246 14.44 10.63 -5.67
C PRO A 246 14.92 11.94 -5.02
N GLU A 247 14.65 12.15 -3.74
CA GLU A 247 15.12 13.31 -2.97
C GLU A 247 16.65 13.36 -2.89
N MET A 248 17.33 12.21 -2.82
CA MET A 248 18.79 12.16 -2.83
C MET A 248 19.37 12.63 -4.16
N ILE A 249 18.67 12.33 -5.28
CA ILE A 249 19.05 12.83 -6.60
C ILE A 249 18.87 14.36 -6.65
N SER A 250 17.76 14.87 -6.10
CA SER A 250 17.49 16.32 -6.07
C SER A 250 18.51 17.11 -5.24
N ALA A 251 19.04 16.51 -4.18
CA ALA A 251 20.07 17.12 -3.33
C ALA A 251 21.40 17.32 -4.08
N LYS A 252 21.65 16.55 -5.14
CA LYS A 252 22.86 16.64 -5.98
C LYS A 252 22.75 17.70 -7.09
N PHE A 253 21.63 18.41 -7.22
CA PHE A 253 21.48 19.46 -8.22
C PHE A 253 22.18 20.75 -7.84
N ASP A 254 23.08 21.22 -8.70
CA ASP A 254 23.80 22.48 -8.49
C ASP A 254 22.85 23.69 -8.42
N SER A 255 21.82 23.71 -9.28
CA SER A 255 20.82 24.79 -9.29
C SER A 255 19.81 24.66 -8.13
N TRP A 256 19.72 25.73 -7.32
CA TRP A 256 18.73 25.83 -6.25
C TRP A 256 17.29 25.78 -6.77
N PHE A 257 17.03 26.39 -7.93
CA PHE A 257 15.71 26.36 -8.56
C PHE A 257 15.30 24.95 -8.97
N LEU A 258 16.22 24.17 -9.55
CA LEU A 258 15.94 22.79 -9.95
C LEU A 258 15.69 21.88 -8.75
N ALA A 259 16.42 22.06 -7.64
CA ALA A 259 16.14 21.32 -6.43
C ALA A 259 14.82 21.74 -5.77
N LEU A 260 14.48 23.04 -5.77
CA LEU A 260 13.17 23.50 -5.28
C LEU A 260 12.04 22.83 -6.06
N LEU A 261 12.13 22.86 -7.39
CA LEU A 261 11.12 22.28 -8.27
C LEU A 261 11.00 20.75 -8.07
N ALA A 262 12.13 20.05 -7.95
CA ALA A 262 12.15 18.61 -7.68
C ALA A 262 11.56 18.27 -6.30
N ALA A 263 12.02 18.94 -5.24
CA ALA A 263 11.54 18.74 -3.88
C ALA A 263 10.03 19.00 -3.75
N LEU A 264 9.54 20.10 -4.32
CA LEU A 264 8.10 20.40 -4.32
C LEU A 264 7.31 19.34 -5.10
N THR A 265 7.84 18.86 -6.22
CA THR A 265 7.15 17.83 -6.98
C THR A 265 7.09 16.52 -6.23
N PHE A 266 8.20 16.06 -5.62
CA PHE A 266 8.21 14.84 -4.84
C PHE A 266 7.33 14.93 -3.61
N ALA A 267 7.31 16.08 -2.93
CA ALA A 267 6.38 16.34 -1.85
C ALA A 267 4.94 16.20 -2.37
N VAL A 268 4.54 16.96 -3.39
CA VAL A 268 3.17 16.92 -3.96
C VAL A 268 2.79 15.51 -4.44
N ALA A 269 3.69 14.80 -5.11
CA ALA A 269 3.51 13.44 -5.58
C ALA A 269 3.19 12.49 -4.43
N THR A 270 4.04 12.52 -3.39
CA THR A 270 3.92 11.67 -2.22
C THR A 270 2.65 12.00 -1.45
N LEU A 271 2.31 13.28 -1.30
CA LEU A 271 1.05 13.72 -0.69
C LEU A 271 -0.16 13.17 -1.44
N GLY A 272 -0.17 13.23 -2.78
CA GLY A 272 -1.28 12.72 -3.60
C GLY A 272 -1.53 11.24 -3.38
N ILE A 273 -0.45 10.45 -3.48
CA ILE A 273 -0.51 9.00 -3.27
C ILE A 273 -0.96 8.69 -1.84
N ASN A 274 -0.42 9.39 -0.86
CA ASN A 274 -0.67 9.11 0.55
C ASN A 274 -2.13 9.37 0.95
N VAL A 275 -2.70 10.47 0.47
CA VAL A 275 -4.11 10.80 0.69
C VAL A 275 -5.02 9.70 0.15
N VAL A 276 -4.78 9.21 -1.06
CA VAL A 276 -5.62 8.16 -1.67
C VAL A 276 -5.40 6.82 -0.98
N ALA A 277 -4.15 6.36 -0.87
CA ALA A 277 -3.86 4.98 -0.44
C ALA A 277 -4.04 4.76 1.08
N ASN A 278 -3.69 5.77 1.88
CA ASN A 278 -3.47 5.58 3.31
C ASN A 278 -4.39 6.40 4.20
N PHE A 279 -5.10 7.40 3.65
CA PHE A 279 -6.07 8.17 4.44
C PHE A 279 -7.52 7.74 4.20
N VAL A 280 -7.93 7.55 2.94
CA VAL A 280 -9.34 7.30 2.61
C VAL A 280 -9.89 6.04 3.29
N SER A 281 -9.12 4.97 3.29
CA SER A 281 -9.56 3.69 3.84
C SER A 281 -9.68 3.65 5.36
N PRO A 282 -8.70 4.09 6.17
CA PRO A 282 -8.89 4.12 7.61
C PRO A 282 -10.04 5.05 8.02
N ALA A 283 -10.33 6.09 7.23
CA ALA A 283 -11.51 6.92 7.45
C ALA A 283 -12.84 6.13 7.30
N PHE A 284 -12.93 5.22 6.33
CA PHE A 284 -14.07 4.29 6.21
C PHE A 284 -14.02 3.17 7.26
N ASP A 285 -12.85 2.65 7.59
CA ASP A 285 -12.66 1.59 8.58
C ASP A 285 -13.09 2.08 9.97
N PHE A 286 -12.62 3.23 10.44
CA PHE A 286 -13.02 3.80 11.73
C PHE A 286 -14.50 4.17 11.77
N ALA A 287 -15.05 4.69 10.66
CA ALA A 287 -16.48 4.96 10.56
C ALA A 287 -17.31 3.67 10.63
N ASN A 288 -16.79 2.53 10.17
CA ASN A 288 -17.47 1.25 10.30
C ASN A 288 -17.49 0.72 11.74
N VAL A 289 -16.44 0.98 12.53
CA VAL A 289 -16.35 0.51 13.93
C VAL A 289 -17.35 1.23 14.83
N PHE A 290 -17.48 2.55 14.71
CA PHE A 290 -18.40 3.35 15.52
C PHE A 290 -19.28 4.27 14.65
N PRO A 291 -20.22 3.72 13.86
CA PRO A 291 -20.95 4.47 12.82
C PRO A 291 -21.85 5.58 13.36
N ARG A 292 -22.30 5.50 14.62
CA ARG A 292 -23.10 6.55 15.27
C ARG A 292 -22.27 7.79 15.64
N GLN A 293 -20.96 7.63 15.84
CA GLN A 293 -20.08 8.67 16.40
C GLN A 293 -19.05 9.16 15.40
N ILE A 294 -18.60 8.29 14.50
CA ILE A 294 -17.51 8.54 13.56
C ILE A 294 -18.08 8.58 12.15
N ASN A 295 -18.07 9.78 11.55
CA ASN A 295 -18.27 9.95 10.12
C ASN A 295 -16.91 9.93 9.39
N PHE A 296 -16.92 9.96 8.05
CA PHE A 296 -15.71 9.96 7.24
C PHE A 296 -14.67 11.03 7.67
N LYS A 297 -15.11 12.27 7.96
CA LYS A 297 -14.21 13.34 8.39
C LYS A 297 -13.57 13.05 9.75
N ARG A 298 -14.36 12.61 10.73
CA ARG A 298 -13.87 12.23 12.06
C ARG A 298 -12.93 11.02 11.99
N GLY A 299 -13.25 10.02 11.19
CA GLY A 299 -12.39 8.86 10.95
C GLY A 299 -11.04 9.28 10.37
N GLY A 300 -11.08 10.22 9.42
CA GLY A 300 -9.88 10.84 8.88
C GLY A 300 -9.02 11.58 9.92
N TYR A 301 -9.64 12.33 10.84
CA TYR A 301 -8.92 12.99 11.94
C TYR A 301 -8.26 11.99 12.87
N ILE A 302 -8.93 10.87 13.16
CA ILE A 302 -8.36 9.78 13.97
C ILE A 302 -7.14 9.19 13.26
N ALA A 303 -7.25 8.86 11.97
CA ALA A 303 -6.14 8.34 11.17
C ALA A 303 -4.95 9.30 11.17
N ALA A 304 -5.22 10.60 11.01
CA ALA A 304 -4.18 11.61 11.01
C ALA A 304 -3.51 11.78 12.37
N LEU A 305 -4.29 11.76 13.46
CA LEU A 305 -3.74 11.81 14.81
C LEU A 305 -2.87 10.60 15.11
N ILE A 306 -3.31 9.40 14.73
CA ILE A 306 -2.52 8.16 14.92
C ILE A 306 -1.20 8.27 14.16
N ALA A 307 -1.20 8.69 12.89
CA ALA A 307 0.04 8.87 12.14
C ALA A 307 0.98 9.93 12.72
N LEU A 308 0.43 11.01 13.30
CA LEU A 308 1.23 12.02 13.99
C LEU A 308 1.89 11.45 15.25
N VAL A 309 1.12 10.70 16.05
CA VAL A 309 1.62 10.06 17.28
C VAL A 309 2.61 8.96 16.96
N LEU A 310 2.46 8.24 15.85
CA LEU A 310 3.39 7.18 15.44
C LEU A 310 4.75 7.72 14.97
N TYR A 311 4.83 8.96 14.49
CA TYR A 311 6.06 9.51 13.90
C TYR A 311 7.32 9.38 14.78
N PRO A 312 7.27 9.74 16.08
CA PRO A 312 8.43 9.60 16.98
C PRO A 312 8.83 8.16 17.31
N PHE A 313 7.93 7.19 17.14
CA PHE A 313 8.12 5.81 17.61
C PHE A 313 8.29 4.81 16.46
N ALA A 314 8.01 5.22 15.23
CA ALA A 314 8.07 4.34 14.09
C ALA A 314 9.54 4.14 13.67
N PRO A 315 10.01 2.89 13.56
CA PRO A 315 11.35 2.59 13.11
C PRO A 315 11.40 2.71 11.58
N TRP A 316 11.34 3.96 11.09
CA TRP A 316 11.24 4.28 9.66
C TRP A 316 12.36 3.63 8.85
N GLU A 317 13.55 3.47 9.44
CA GLU A 317 14.72 2.94 8.76
C GLU A 317 15.02 1.47 9.06
N THR A 318 14.62 0.93 10.23
CA THR A 318 15.12 -0.37 10.69
C THR A 318 14.05 -1.46 10.90
N GLY A 319 12.78 -1.09 11.07
CA GLY A 319 11.71 -2.06 11.41
C GLY A 319 10.48 -2.00 10.51
N ALA A 320 10.39 -0.99 9.65
CA ALA A 320 9.25 -0.79 8.75
C ALA A 320 8.99 -1.98 7.83
N ALA A 321 10.05 -2.55 7.22
CA ALA A 321 9.92 -3.70 6.32
C ALA A 321 9.37 -4.95 7.03
N HIS A 322 9.87 -5.25 8.23
CA HIS A 322 9.37 -6.37 9.04
C HIS A 322 7.91 -6.17 9.47
N PHE A 323 7.56 -4.96 9.93
CA PHE A 323 6.18 -4.62 10.29
C PHE A 323 5.23 -4.75 9.09
N VAL A 324 5.61 -4.20 7.93
CA VAL A 324 4.83 -4.27 6.69
C VAL A 324 4.68 -5.72 6.22
N ASN A 325 5.75 -6.52 6.25
CA ASN A 325 5.68 -7.93 5.86
C ASN A 325 4.77 -8.73 6.79
N PHE A 326 4.87 -8.52 8.10
CA PHE A 326 4.04 -9.20 9.09
C PHE A 326 2.55 -8.85 8.94
N ILE A 327 2.21 -7.56 8.92
CA ILE A 327 0.80 -7.16 8.82
C ILE A 327 0.27 -7.35 7.40
N GLY A 328 1.08 -7.10 6.38
CA GLY A 328 0.74 -7.34 4.97
C GLY A 328 0.40 -8.81 4.74
N SER A 329 1.20 -9.74 5.25
CA SER A 329 0.90 -11.18 5.16
C SER A 329 -0.37 -11.56 5.91
N THR A 330 -0.69 -10.86 7.00
CA THR A 330 -1.93 -11.05 7.79
C THR A 330 -3.19 -10.62 7.04
N MET A 331 -3.06 -9.77 6.01
CA MET A 331 -4.16 -9.40 5.12
C MET A 331 -4.47 -10.46 4.06
N GLY A 332 -3.54 -11.36 3.76
CA GLY A 332 -3.74 -12.46 2.82
C GLY A 332 -4.95 -13.34 3.16
N PRO A 333 -5.05 -13.89 4.38
CA PRO A 333 -6.21 -14.67 4.81
C PRO A 333 -7.54 -13.91 4.69
N ILE A 334 -7.56 -12.62 5.05
CA ILE A 334 -8.76 -11.78 4.94
C ILE A 334 -9.21 -11.71 3.48
N PHE A 335 -8.28 -11.42 2.57
CA PHE A 335 -8.56 -11.35 1.14
C PHE A 335 -9.07 -12.71 0.61
N GLY A 336 -8.40 -13.81 0.96
CA GLY A 336 -8.80 -15.15 0.56
C GLY A 336 -10.21 -15.51 1.01
N ILE A 337 -10.55 -15.24 2.28
CA ILE A 337 -11.89 -15.46 2.84
C ILE A 337 -12.94 -14.67 2.08
N MET A 338 -12.71 -13.37 1.87
CA MET A 338 -13.66 -12.49 1.19
C MET A 338 -13.90 -12.91 -0.27
N MET A 339 -12.83 -13.25 -1.00
CA MET A 339 -12.94 -13.66 -2.39
C MET A 339 -13.65 -15.01 -2.53
N VAL A 340 -13.34 -15.98 -1.68
CA VAL A 340 -14.04 -17.28 -1.64
C VAL A 340 -15.51 -17.09 -1.29
N ASP A 341 -15.84 -16.29 -0.29
CA ASP A 341 -17.22 -16.03 0.11
C ASP A 341 -18.02 -15.41 -1.03
N TYR A 342 -17.51 -14.33 -1.61
CA TYR A 342 -18.20 -13.58 -2.65
C TYR A 342 -18.30 -14.34 -3.97
N TYR A 343 -17.20 -14.89 -4.49
CA TYR A 343 -17.18 -15.50 -5.83
C TYR A 343 -17.55 -16.98 -5.85
N LEU A 344 -17.09 -17.78 -4.88
CA LEU A 344 -17.29 -19.24 -4.93
C LEU A 344 -18.56 -19.68 -4.19
N ILE A 345 -18.80 -19.15 -2.99
CA ILE A 345 -19.94 -19.55 -2.16
C ILE A 345 -21.21 -18.85 -2.60
N ARG A 346 -21.14 -17.52 -2.74
CA ARG A 346 -22.29 -16.65 -3.06
C ARG A 346 -22.45 -16.36 -4.55
N LYS A 347 -21.50 -16.79 -5.40
CA LYS A 347 -21.57 -16.65 -6.87
C LYS A 347 -21.82 -15.21 -7.34
N SER A 348 -21.20 -14.25 -6.66
CA SER A 348 -21.35 -12.81 -6.88
C SER A 348 -22.77 -12.26 -6.67
N GLN A 349 -23.64 -12.99 -5.98
CA GLN A 349 -24.97 -12.54 -5.60
C GLN A 349 -24.99 -12.19 -4.12
N LEU A 350 -25.30 -10.94 -3.80
CA LEU A 350 -25.25 -10.44 -2.44
C LEU A 350 -26.44 -9.52 -2.16
N ASN A 351 -27.14 -9.76 -1.06
CA ASN A 351 -28.19 -8.86 -0.60
C ASN A 351 -27.55 -7.63 0.07
N VAL A 352 -27.47 -6.52 -0.67
CA VAL A 352 -26.84 -5.28 -0.19
C VAL A 352 -27.59 -4.69 1.00
N GLU A 353 -28.92 -4.78 1.01
CA GLU A 353 -29.73 -4.24 2.10
C GLU A 353 -29.44 -4.96 3.43
N ALA A 354 -29.34 -6.29 3.37
CA ALA A 354 -29.04 -7.11 4.55
C ALA A 354 -27.67 -6.78 5.18
N LEU A 355 -26.70 -6.21 4.42
CA LEU A 355 -25.41 -5.77 4.98
C LEU A 355 -25.55 -4.60 5.97
N TYR A 356 -26.65 -3.84 5.89
CA TYR A 356 -26.93 -2.70 6.78
C TYR A 356 -27.90 -3.05 7.91
N GLN A 357 -28.42 -4.28 7.94
CA GLN A 357 -29.34 -4.74 8.97
C GLN A 357 -28.59 -5.51 10.08
N GLU A 358 -28.71 -5.05 11.32
CA GLU A 358 -28.03 -5.68 12.47
C GLU A 358 -28.55 -7.10 12.76
N ASN A 359 -29.82 -7.35 12.45
CA ASN A 359 -30.50 -8.65 12.61
C ASN A 359 -30.78 -9.34 11.27
N GLY A 360 -30.06 -8.97 10.21
CA GLY A 360 -30.22 -9.55 8.87
C GLY A 360 -29.40 -10.82 8.64
N GLU A 361 -29.32 -11.23 7.36
CA GLU A 361 -28.63 -12.44 6.86
C GLU A 361 -27.20 -12.59 7.41
N PHE A 362 -26.48 -11.48 7.58
CA PHE A 362 -25.06 -11.47 7.96
C PHE A 362 -24.83 -11.35 9.47
N ARG A 363 -25.84 -11.58 10.30
CA ARG A 363 -25.65 -11.61 11.76
C ARG A 363 -24.85 -12.82 12.21
N PHE A 364 -24.98 -13.99 11.59
CA PHE A 364 -24.33 -15.22 12.06
C PHE A 364 -24.49 -15.45 13.59
N GLN A 365 -23.43 -15.84 14.30
CA GLN A 365 -23.44 -16.05 15.75
C GLN A 365 -23.28 -14.71 16.49
N ASN A 366 -24.39 -14.01 16.76
CA ASN A 366 -24.39 -12.72 17.48
C ASN A 366 -23.51 -11.62 16.83
N GLY A 367 -23.49 -11.58 15.51
CA GLY A 367 -22.71 -10.64 14.69
C GLY A 367 -21.31 -11.12 14.32
N TRP A 368 -20.94 -12.34 14.73
CA TRP A 368 -19.63 -12.95 14.47
C TRP A 368 -19.79 -14.23 13.67
N HIS A 369 -18.95 -14.43 12.66
CA HIS A 369 -18.93 -15.67 11.89
C HIS A 369 -17.75 -16.55 12.31
N GLY A 370 -17.99 -17.50 13.21
CA GLY A 370 -16.92 -18.33 13.80
C GLY A 370 -16.02 -19.02 12.77
N ASN A 371 -16.61 -19.53 11.69
CA ASN A 371 -15.86 -20.19 10.60
C ASN A 371 -14.88 -19.24 9.90
N ALA A 372 -15.24 -17.96 9.72
CA ALA A 372 -14.33 -16.97 9.16
C ALA A 372 -13.15 -16.69 10.10
N PHE A 373 -13.39 -16.63 11.40
CA PHE A 373 -12.33 -16.40 12.38
C PHE A 373 -11.39 -17.58 12.54
N ILE A 374 -11.89 -18.82 12.47
CA ILE A 374 -11.05 -20.03 12.42
C ILE A 374 -10.16 -19.99 11.17
N ALA A 375 -10.75 -19.72 10.00
CA ALA A 375 -10.01 -19.62 8.75
C ALA A 375 -8.96 -18.50 8.78
N PHE A 376 -9.31 -17.34 9.35
CA PHE A 376 -8.40 -16.22 9.52
C PHE A 376 -7.25 -16.56 10.47
N ALA A 377 -7.53 -17.17 11.62
CA ALA A 377 -6.51 -17.55 12.60
C ALA A 377 -5.51 -18.56 12.03
N VAL A 378 -5.99 -19.61 11.34
CA VAL A 378 -5.11 -20.60 10.72
C VAL A 378 -4.33 -19.97 9.56
N GLY A 379 -4.98 -19.17 8.71
CA GLY A 379 -4.30 -18.45 7.64
C GLY A 379 -3.18 -17.54 8.18
N ALA A 380 -3.48 -16.72 9.19
CA ALA A 380 -2.53 -15.80 9.83
C ALA A 380 -1.38 -16.53 10.53
N LEU A 381 -1.66 -17.69 11.12
CA LEU A 381 -0.66 -18.54 11.75
C LEU A 381 0.43 -18.94 10.74
N PHE A 382 0.03 -19.45 9.57
CA PHE A 382 0.97 -19.89 8.55
C PHE A 382 1.51 -18.76 7.67
N SER A 383 0.79 -17.66 7.50
CA SER A 383 1.26 -16.54 6.66
C SER A 383 2.20 -15.60 7.39
N SER A 384 1.96 -15.37 8.70
CA SER A 384 2.55 -14.24 9.42
C SER A 384 3.21 -14.66 10.73
N ILE A 385 2.50 -15.40 11.59
CA ILE A 385 2.98 -15.69 12.95
C ILE A 385 4.18 -16.66 12.91
N LEU A 386 4.04 -17.82 12.28
CA LEU A 386 5.11 -18.81 12.22
C LEU A 386 6.36 -18.26 11.50
N PRO A 387 6.26 -17.60 10.33
CA PRO A 387 7.45 -17.08 9.64
C PRO A 387 8.13 -15.92 10.37
N THR A 388 7.41 -15.16 11.21
CA THR A 388 7.96 -13.98 11.89
C THR A 388 8.53 -14.30 13.26
N PHE A 389 7.89 -15.20 14.01
CA PHE A 389 8.23 -15.46 15.42
C PHE A 389 8.89 -16.82 15.67
N THR A 390 9.04 -17.67 14.65
CA THR A 390 9.63 -19.01 14.80
C THR A 390 10.58 -19.31 13.64
N SER A 391 11.45 -20.30 13.84
CA SER A 391 12.31 -20.88 12.79
C SER A 391 11.78 -22.24 12.31
N ILE A 392 10.49 -22.53 12.51
CA ILE A 392 9.88 -23.82 12.17
C ILE A 392 9.70 -23.94 10.65
N LEU A 393 9.38 -22.83 10.00
CA LEU A 393 9.20 -22.76 8.56
C LEU A 393 10.52 -22.33 7.89
N PRO A 394 10.76 -22.74 6.63
CA PRO A 394 11.93 -22.27 5.89
C PRO A 394 11.93 -20.74 5.74
N ASP A 395 13.11 -20.12 5.74
CA ASP A 395 13.26 -18.66 5.68
C ASP A 395 12.55 -18.02 4.47
N TRP A 396 12.54 -18.72 3.32
CA TRP A 396 11.86 -18.26 2.11
C TRP A 396 10.34 -18.22 2.24
N TRP A 397 9.74 -18.91 3.21
CA TRP A 397 8.29 -18.97 3.39
C TRP A 397 7.71 -17.58 3.66
N GLY A 398 8.39 -16.76 4.46
CA GLY A 398 7.95 -15.41 4.81
C GLY A 398 7.79 -14.51 3.57
N THR A 399 8.67 -14.66 2.57
CA THR A 399 8.60 -13.92 1.30
C THR A 399 7.30 -14.18 0.53
N TYR A 400 6.71 -15.36 0.70
CA TYR A 400 5.45 -15.76 0.05
C TYR A 400 4.27 -15.84 1.03
N GLY A 401 4.46 -15.36 2.27
CA GLY A 401 3.50 -15.49 3.37
C GLY A 401 2.08 -15.04 2.99
N TRP A 402 1.96 -13.91 2.30
CA TRP A 402 0.68 -13.39 1.81
C TRP A 402 -0.09 -14.41 0.96
N PHE A 403 0.57 -15.07 -0.01
CA PHE A 403 -0.08 -16.06 -0.89
C PHE A 403 -0.55 -17.28 -0.12
N PHE A 404 0.29 -17.77 0.81
CA PHE A 404 -0.10 -18.86 1.70
C PHE A 404 -1.29 -18.46 2.57
N GLY A 405 -1.32 -17.24 3.06
CA GLY A 405 -2.45 -16.69 3.79
C GLY A 405 -3.75 -16.71 2.97
N VAL A 406 -3.69 -16.20 1.74
CA VAL A 406 -4.83 -16.23 0.80
C VAL A 406 -5.32 -17.66 0.56
N ALA A 407 -4.40 -18.56 0.23
CA ALA A 407 -4.72 -19.94 -0.11
C ALA A 407 -5.27 -20.72 1.09
N ILE A 408 -4.57 -20.69 2.23
CA ILE A 408 -4.94 -21.42 3.45
C ILE A 408 -6.23 -20.85 4.04
N GLY A 409 -6.31 -19.53 4.22
CA GLY A 409 -7.50 -18.87 4.76
C GLY A 409 -8.73 -19.09 3.86
N GLY A 410 -8.57 -18.92 2.55
CA GLY A 410 -9.64 -19.16 1.59
C GLY A 410 -10.09 -20.63 1.56
N ALA A 411 -9.16 -21.59 1.52
CA ALA A 411 -9.47 -23.01 1.47
C ALA A 411 -10.17 -23.51 2.74
N ILE A 412 -9.68 -23.14 3.92
CA ILE A 412 -10.30 -23.51 5.19
C ILE A 412 -11.71 -22.92 5.28
N TYR A 413 -11.86 -21.65 4.91
CA TYR A 413 -13.18 -21.01 4.89
C TYR A 413 -14.15 -21.74 3.94
N PHE A 414 -13.69 -22.09 2.75
CA PHE A 414 -14.48 -22.85 1.77
C PHE A 414 -14.94 -24.19 2.35
N VAL A 415 -14.03 -24.97 2.93
CA VAL A 415 -14.32 -26.29 3.52
C VAL A 415 -15.31 -26.16 4.68
N LEU A 416 -15.07 -25.24 5.62
CA LEU A 416 -15.95 -25.02 6.76
C LEU A 416 -17.36 -24.59 6.31
N ARG A 417 -17.45 -23.76 5.26
CA ARG A 417 -18.73 -23.32 4.71
C ARG A 417 -19.47 -24.40 3.93
N MET A 418 -18.76 -25.28 3.23
CA MET A 418 -19.38 -26.46 2.60
C MET A 418 -19.87 -27.46 3.65
N GLY A 419 -19.11 -27.68 4.72
CA GLY A 419 -19.50 -28.55 5.83
C GLY A 419 -20.74 -28.04 6.57
N ALA A 420 -20.86 -26.72 6.73
CA ALA A 420 -22.00 -26.07 7.40
C ALA A 420 -23.32 -26.12 6.61
N ARG A 421 -23.31 -26.46 5.31
CA ARG A 421 -24.52 -26.58 4.46
C ARG A 421 -25.46 -27.72 4.86
N ARG A 422 -25.17 -28.48 5.92
CA ARG A 422 -26.00 -29.60 6.41
C ARG A 422 -26.94 -29.26 7.58
N THR A 423 -27.05 -28.02 8.01
CA THR A 423 -28.04 -27.61 9.01
C THR A 423 -29.09 -26.70 8.36
N PRO A 424 -30.32 -27.18 8.12
CA PRO A 424 -31.39 -26.35 7.59
C PRO A 424 -31.90 -25.42 8.70
N ALA A 425 -31.74 -24.11 8.49
CA ALA A 425 -32.50 -23.06 9.17
C ALA A 425 -32.61 -21.94 8.12
N PHE A 426 -33.78 -21.55 7.61
CA PHE A 426 -35.07 -21.38 8.27
C PHE A 426 -36.21 -21.78 7.32
N ALA A 427 -37.11 -22.63 7.81
CA ALA A 427 -38.49 -22.70 7.39
C ALA A 427 -39.33 -22.38 8.64
N SER A 428 -39.77 -21.14 8.74
CA SER A 428 -40.96 -20.68 9.49
C SER A 428 -41.07 -19.17 9.32
#